data_AF-A0A3N7F0M2-F1
#
_entry.id   AF-A0A3N7F0M2-F1
#
_cell.length_a   1.000
_cell.length_b   1.000
_cell.length_c   1.000
_cell.angle_alpha   90.00
_cell.angle_beta   90.00
_cell.angle_gamma   90.00
#
_symmetry.space_group_name_H-M   'P 1'
#
loop_
_entity.id
_entity.type
_entity.pdbx_description
1 polymer ?
#
loop_
_entity_poly.entity_id
_entity_poly.type
_entity_poly.pdbx_seq_one_letter_code
_entity_poly.pdbx_strand_id
1 'polypeptide(L)'
;MIVLYTILLGMALHYGVMLKECIRHQSVARYVLESPHVKKFFDYIQLPNFDISADAAATFKELLTRHKSTVAEFLSKNYDWFFAEFNSKLLESTNYITRRQSIKLLGDMLLDRSNAVVMTRYVSSRDNLRILMNLLRESSKSIQTEAFHVFKLFVANQNKPPDIVSILVANRSKLLRLLADFKIDKEDEQFEADKAQIVKEIAALEPRE
;
A
#
# COMPACT_ATOMS: atom_id res chain seq x y z
N MET A 1 13.70 -15.02 -32.87
CA MET A 1 13.61 -14.69 -31.43
C MET A 1 12.96 -13.32 -31.18
N ILE A 2 13.44 -12.23 -31.81
CA ILE A 2 12.87 -10.87 -31.64
C ILE A 2 11.39 -10.78 -32.05
N VAL A 3 11.01 -11.31 -33.21
CA VAL A 3 9.62 -11.28 -33.70
C VAL A 3 8.65 -12.01 -32.76
N LEU A 4 9.04 -13.20 -32.27
CA LEU A 4 8.22 -13.98 -31.33
C LEU A 4 8.06 -13.25 -29.99
N TYR A 5 9.12 -12.60 -29.50
CA TYR A 5 9.08 -11.78 -28.29
C TYR A 5 8.12 -10.58 -28.44
N THR A 6 8.15 -9.88 -29.57
CA THR A 6 7.23 -8.77 -29.85
C THR A 6 5.78 -9.23 -29.93
N ILE A 7 5.51 -10.39 -30.55
CA ILE A 7 4.16 -10.97 -30.63
C ILE A 7 3.64 -11.34 -29.23
N LEU A 8 4.47 -12.00 -28.41
CA LEU A 8 4.11 -12.35 -27.02
C LEU A 8 3.84 -11.11 -26.17
N LEU A 9 4.64 -10.05 -26.32
CA LEU A 9 4.43 -8.77 -25.65
C LEU A 9 3.11 -8.12 -26.08
N GLY A 10 2.84 -8.07 -27.39
CA GLY A 10 1.59 -7.54 -27.92
C GLY A 10 0.37 -8.29 -27.38
N MET A 11 0.42 -9.62 -27.37
CA MET A 11 -0.66 -10.44 -26.81
C MET A 11 -0.88 -10.15 -25.32
N ALA A 12 0.18 -10.05 -24.52
CA ALA A 12 0.06 -9.75 -23.09
C ALA A 12 -0.67 -8.41 -22.85
N LEU A 13 -0.31 -7.36 -23.58
CA LEU A 13 -0.94 -6.05 -23.46
C LEU A 13 -2.39 -6.06 -23.96
N HIS A 14 -2.68 -6.77 -25.06
CA HIS A 14 -4.06 -6.93 -25.55
C HIS A 14 -4.96 -7.64 -24.54
N TYR A 15 -4.48 -8.73 -23.94
CA TYR A 15 -5.23 -9.43 -22.89
C TYR A 15 -5.38 -8.60 -21.62
N GLY A 16 -4.38 -7.78 -21.27
CA GLY A 16 -4.46 -6.83 -20.16
C GLY A 16 -5.59 -5.81 -20.34
N VAL A 17 -5.71 -5.23 -21.54
CA VAL A 17 -6.81 -4.30 -21.89
C VAL A 17 -8.16 -5.00 -21.81
N MET A 18 -8.30 -6.20 -22.39
CA MET A 18 -9.54 -6.98 -22.32
C MET A 18 -9.92 -7.30 -20.86
N LEU A 19 -8.96 -7.75 -20.05
CA LEU A 19 -9.20 -8.06 -18.65
C LEU A 19 -9.66 -6.83 -17.87
N LYS A 20 -9.04 -5.66 -18.09
CA LYS A 20 -9.45 -4.39 -17.46
C LYS A 20 -10.89 -4.02 -17.79
N GLU A 21 -11.32 -4.21 -19.04
CA GLU A 21 -12.72 -3.99 -19.41
C GLU A 21 -13.64 -5.01 -18.74
N CYS A 22 -13.25 -6.29 -18.67
CA CYS A 22 -14.05 -7.32 -18.03
C CYS A 22 -14.22 -7.10 -16.51
N ILE A 23 -13.17 -6.70 -15.79
CA ILE A 23 -13.22 -6.49 -14.33
C ILE A 23 -14.02 -5.24 -13.93
N ARG A 24 -14.48 -4.43 -14.91
CA ARG A 24 -15.50 -3.41 -14.65
C ARG A 24 -16.83 -4.03 -14.19
N HIS A 25 -17.08 -5.29 -14.55
CA HIS A 25 -18.21 -6.07 -14.05
C HIS A 25 -17.85 -6.76 -12.73
N GLN A 26 -18.65 -6.52 -11.68
CA GLN A 26 -18.39 -7.04 -10.34
C GLN A 26 -18.29 -8.57 -10.30
N SER A 27 -19.12 -9.28 -11.07
CA SER A 27 -19.10 -10.75 -11.14
C SER A 27 -17.77 -11.29 -11.65
N VAL A 28 -17.18 -10.65 -12.67
CA VAL A 28 -15.88 -11.04 -13.21
C VAL A 28 -14.76 -10.67 -12.25
N ALA A 29 -14.80 -9.46 -11.66
CA ALA A 29 -13.81 -9.06 -10.67
C ALA A 29 -13.78 -10.00 -9.46
N ARG A 30 -14.95 -10.41 -8.96
CA ARG A 30 -15.08 -11.42 -7.89
C ARG A 30 -14.46 -12.74 -8.32
N TYR A 31 -14.79 -13.23 -9.51
CA TYR A 31 -14.23 -14.48 -10.03
C TYR A 31 -12.69 -14.45 -10.09
N VAL A 32 -12.11 -13.34 -10.56
CA VAL A 32 -10.65 -13.19 -10.63
C VAL A 32 -10.04 -13.13 -9.22
N LEU A 33 -10.60 -12.35 -8.29
CA LEU A 33 -10.12 -12.22 -6.92
C LEU A 33 -10.17 -13.55 -6.16
N GLU A 34 -11.21 -14.35 -6.36
CA GLU A 34 -11.38 -15.66 -5.71
C GLU A 34 -10.54 -16.77 -6.38
N SER A 35 -10.01 -16.51 -7.58
CA SER A 35 -9.16 -17.46 -8.28
C SER A 35 -7.75 -17.52 -7.69
N PRO A 36 -7.06 -18.69 -7.76
CA PRO A 36 -5.65 -18.78 -7.39
C PRO A 36 -4.75 -17.91 -8.27
N HIS A 37 -5.23 -17.45 -9.43
CA HIS A 37 -4.47 -16.63 -10.36
C HIS A 37 -4.24 -15.20 -9.86
N VAL A 38 -5.02 -14.71 -8.89
CA VAL A 38 -4.79 -13.39 -8.29
C VAL A 38 -3.38 -13.27 -7.71
N LYS A 39 -2.80 -14.37 -7.21
CA LYS A 39 -1.43 -14.39 -6.65
C LYS A 39 -0.36 -14.09 -7.70
N LYS A 40 -0.63 -14.39 -8.97
CA LYS A 40 0.33 -14.14 -10.05
C LYS A 40 0.58 -12.65 -10.29
N PHE A 41 -0.34 -11.77 -9.88
CA PHE A 41 -0.11 -10.32 -9.98
C PHE A 41 1.13 -9.87 -9.20
N PHE A 42 1.43 -10.48 -8.04
CA PHE A 42 2.63 -10.14 -7.27
C PHE A 42 3.94 -10.41 -8.04
N ASP A 43 3.92 -11.37 -8.95
CA ASP A 43 5.05 -11.71 -9.80
C ASP A 43 5.03 -10.87 -11.09
N TYR A 44 3.84 -10.68 -11.71
CA TYR A 44 3.67 -9.88 -12.93
C TYR A 44 4.07 -8.41 -12.76
N ILE A 45 3.75 -7.81 -11.62
CA ILE A 45 4.10 -6.43 -11.27
C ILE A 45 5.62 -6.23 -11.16
N GLN A 46 6.39 -7.31 -11.01
CA GLN A 46 7.83 -7.28 -10.85
C GLN A 46 8.58 -7.78 -12.10
N LEU A 47 7.87 -8.02 -13.20
CA LEU A 47 8.51 -8.41 -14.45
C LEU A 47 9.47 -7.31 -14.95
N PRO A 48 10.63 -7.67 -15.52
CA PRO A 48 11.59 -6.69 -16.03
C PRO A 48 11.04 -5.80 -17.15
N ASN A 49 10.04 -6.27 -17.88
CA ASN A 49 9.39 -5.49 -18.93
C ASN A 49 8.45 -4.44 -18.29
N PHE A 50 8.79 -3.17 -18.48
CA PHE A 50 8.05 -2.05 -17.89
C PHE A 50 6.59 -1.99 -18.34
N ASP A 51 6.31 -2.18 -19.64
CA ASP A 51 4.94 -2.08 -20.16
C ASP A 51 4.04 -3.16 -19.57
N ILE A 52 4.54 -4.41 -19.49
CA ILE A 52 3.79 -5.52 -18.89
C ILE A 52 3.60 -5.30 -17.39
N SER A 53 4.66 -4.96 -16.66
CA SER A 53 4.58 -4.77 -15.20
C SER A 53 3.70 -3.59 -14.81
N ALA A 54 3.75 -2.48 -15.56
CA ALA A 54 2.89 -1.33 -15.37
C ALA A 54 1.42 -1.66 -15.68
N ASP A 55 1.14 -2.39 -16.76
CA ASP A 55 -0.22 -2.84 -17.10
C ASP A 55 -0.78 -3.81 -16.05
N ALA A 56 0.03 -4.75 -15.58
CA ALA A 56 -0.32 -5.66 -14.48
C ALA A 56 -0.61 -4.89 -13.18
N ALA A 57 0.22 -3.90 -12.84
CA ALA A 57 0.02 -3.07 -11.65
C ALA A 57 -1.26 -2.23 -11.74
N ALA A 58 -1.54 -1.65 -12.91
CA ALA A 58 -2.77 -0.90 -13.15
C ALA A 58 -4.01 -1.79 -13.03
N THR A 59 -3.96 -3.00 -13.62
CA THR A 59 -5.05 -3.99 -13.53
C THR A 59 -5.25 -4.46 -12.10
N PHE A 60 -4.18 -4.75 -11.36
CA PHE A 60 -4.26 -5.15 -9.96
C PHE A 60 -4.83 -4.05 -9.08
N LYS A 61 -4.41 -2.80 -9.30
CA LYS A 61 -4.98 -1.63 -8.63
C LYS A 61 -6.47 -1.53 -8.88
N GLU A 62 -6.91 -1.63 -10.13
CA GLU A 62 -8.34 -1.54 -10.49
C GLU A 62 -9.14 -2.66 -9.81
N LEU A 63 -8.61 -3.88 -9.82
CA LEU A 63 -9.23 -5.05 -9.18
C LEU A 63 -9.41 -4.85 -7.66
N LEU A 64 -8.44 -4.22 -7.01
CA LEU A 64 -8.41 -3.97 -5.56
C LEU A 64 -9.07 -2.65 -5.13
N THR A 65 -9.58 -1.84 -6.05
CA THR A 65 -10.13 -0.52 -5.69
C THR A 65 -11.47 -0.19 -6.31
N ARG A 66 -11.92 -0.92 -7.34
CA ARG A 66 -13.18 -0.63 -8.03
C ARG A 66 -14.41 -1.07 -7.24
N HIS A 67 -14.54 -2.37 -6.94
CA HIS A 67 -15.75 -2.96 -6.36
C HIS A 67 -15.64 -3.08 -4.85
N LYS A 68 -15.88 -1.97 -4.14
CA LYS A 68 -15.53 -1.78 -2.73
C LYS A 68 -15.97 -2.91 -1.79
N SER A 69 -17.23 -3.35 -1.87
CA SER A 69 -17.75 -4.43 -1.03
C SER A 69 -17.10 -5.79 -1.33
N THR A 70 -16.83 -6.08 -2.61
CA THR A 70 -16.18 -7.33 -3.04
C THR A 70 -14.73 -7.37 -2.60
N VAL A 71 -14.02 -6.24 -2.72
CA VAL A 71 -12.65 -6.10 -2.24
C VAL A 71 -12.59 -6.24 -0.72
N ALA A 72 -13.48 -5.58 0.02
CA ALA A 72 -13.50 -5.65 1.47
C ALA A 72 -13.73 -7.08 1.98
N GLU A 73 -14.67 -7.80 1.37
CA GLU A 73 -14.92 -9.22 1.63
C GLU A 73 -13.68 -10.07 1.34
N PHE A 74 -13.08 -9.89 0.16
CA PHE A 74 -11.87 -10.58 -0.25
C PHE A 74 -10.71 -10.34 0.72
N LEU A 75 -10.37 -9.08 1.02
CA LEU A 75 -9.25 -8.71 1.90
C LEU A 75 -9.46 -9.21 3.33
N SER A 76 -10.69 -9.16 3.84
CA SER A 76 -11.00 -9.65 5.19
C SER A 76 -10.81 -11.16 5.29
N LYS A 77 -11.30 -11.92 4.29
CA LYS A 77 -11.20 -13.38 4.22
C LYS A 77 -9.76 -13.86 4.00
N ASN A 78 -8.97 -13.09 3.26
CA ASN A 78 -7.65 -13.49 2.77
C ASN A 78 -6.48 -12.72 3.41
N TYR A 79 -6.76 -12.01 4.51
CA TYR A 79 -5.86 -11.03 5.11
C TYR A 79 -4.42 -11.53 5.27
N ASP A 80 -4.24 -12.69 5.91
CA ASP A 80 -2.92 -13.16 6.34
C ASP A 80 -1.99 -13.42 5.15
N TRP A 81 -2.43 -14.22 4.18
CA TRP A 81 -1.59 -14.50 3.01
C TRP A 81 -1.48 -13.29 2.09
N PHE A 82 -2.54 -12.50 1.93
CA PHE A 82 -2.54 -11.35 1.02
C PHE A 82 -1.54 -10.30 1.47
N PHE A 83 -1.60 -9.89 2.74
CA PHE A 83 -0.69 -8.88 3.26
C PHE A 83 0.71 -9.40 3.50
N ALA A 84 0.90 -10.70 3.77
CA ALA A 84 2.23 -11.31 3.76
C ALA A 84 2.90 -11.13 2.39
N GLU A 85 2.24 -11.54 1.31
CA GLU A 85 2.75 -11.39 -0.07
C GLU A 85 2.89 -9.91 -0.47
N PHE A 86 1.89 -9.08 -0.17
CA PHE A 86 1.90 -7.65 -0.51
C PHE A 86 3.08 -6.93 0.15
N ASN A 87 3.31 -7.19 1.43
CA ASN A 87 4.41 -6.58 2.18
C ASN A 87 5.76 -7.06 1.63
N SER A 88 5.99 -8.38 1.60
CA SER A 88 7.30 -8.94 1.28
C SER A 88 7.69 -8.78 -0.19
N LYS A 89 6.71 -8.90 -1.11
CA LYS A 89 6.99 -8.82 -2.54
C LYS A 89 6.90 -7.42 -3.10
N LEU A 90 6.06 -6.54 -2.55
CA LEU A 90 5.81 -5.23 -3.15
C LEU A 90 6.36 -4.06 -2.33
N LEU A 91 6.01 -3.96 -1.04
CA LEU A 91 6.49 -2.85 -0.19
C LEU A 91 7.99 -2.94 0.09
N GLU A 92 8.50 -4.15 0.25
CA GLU A 92 9.92 -4.43 0.46
C GLU A 92 10.68 -4.76 -0.84
N SER A 93 10.03 -4.61 -2.01
CA SER A 93 10.66 -4.83 -3.32
C SER A 93 11.91 -3.96 -3.49
N THR A 94 12.94 -4.44 -4.19
CA THR A 94 14.09 -3.60 -4.54
C THR A 94 13.77 -2.62 -5.67
N ASN A 95 12.70 -2.85 -6.43
CA ASN A 95 12.25 -1.98 -7.51
C ASN A 95 11.54 -0.72 -6.96
N TYR A 96 12.13 0.44 -7.24
CA TYR A 96 11.60 1.75 -6.84
C TYR A 96 10.15 1.99 -7.28
N ILE A 97 9.83 1.69 -8.55
CA ILE A 97 8.50 1.93 -9.12
C ILE A 97 7.48 1.03 -8.44
N THR A 98 7.81 -0.25 -8.23
CA THR A 98 6.97 -1.19 -7.49
C THR A 98 6.69 -0.68 -6.10
N ARG A 99 7.72 -0.37 -5.29
CA ARG A 99 7.52 0.16 -3.92
C ARG A 99 6.60 1.38 -3.91
N ARG A 100 6.89 2.36 -4.76
CA ARG A 100 6.13 3.62 -4.85
C ARG A 100 4.65 3.39 -5.20
N GLN A 101 4.36 2.55 -6.18
CA GLN A 101 2.97 2.30 -6.58
C GLN A 101 2.23 1.45 -5.55
N SER A 102 2.93 0.50 -4.91
CA SER A 102 2.32 -0.39 -3.92
C SER A 102 2.01 0.30 -2.60
N ILE A 103 2.86 1.24 -2.15
CA ILE A 103 2.55 2.02 -0.95
C ILE A 103 1.37 2.97 -1.17
N LYS A 104 1.25 3.55 -2.38
CA LYS A 104 0.09 4.34 -2.78
C LYS A 104 -1.18 3.48 -2.79
N LEU A 105 -1.11 2.29 -3.40
CA LEU A 105 -2.22 1.34 -3.42
C LEU A 105 -2.61 0.88 -2.01
N LEU A 106 -1.65 0.67 -1.10
CA LEU A 106 -1.93 0.39 0.29
C LEU A 106 -2.75 1.52 0.93
N GLY A 107 -2.34 2.77 0.74
CA GLY A 107 -3.11 3.94 1.18
C GLY A 107 -4.53 3.94 0.62
N ASP A 108 -4.68 3.77 -0.70
CA ASP A 108 -5.98 3.70 -1.38
C ASP A 108 -6.89 2.60 -0.81
N MET A 109 -6.33 1.43 -0.46
CA MET A 109 -7.08 0.32 0.14
C MET A 109 -7.46 0.62 1.59
N LEU A 110 -6.53 1.07 2.43
CA LEU A 110 -6.77 1.24 3.86
C LEU A 110 -7.68 2.44 4.19
N LEU A 111 -7.67 3.48 3.34
CA LEU A 111 -8.52 4.66 3.50
C LEU A 111 -9.97 4.46 3.02
N ASP A 112 -10.25 3.36 2.29
CA ASP A 112 -11.62 3.06 1.89
C ASP A 112 -12.46 2.65 3.11
N ARG A 113 -13.59 3.33 3.32
CA ARG A 113 -14.51 3.07 4.44
C ARG A 113 -14.98 1.61 4.51
N SER A 114 -15.08 0.92 3.37
CA SER A 114 -15.53 -0.48 3.30
C SER A 114 -14.47 -1.41 3.89
N ASN A 115 -13.21 -0.98 3.91
CA ASN A 115 -12.07 -1.72 4.44
C ASN A 115 -11.75 -1.36 5.90
N ALA A 116 -12.65 -0.70 6.64
CA ALA A 116 -12.39 -0.26 8.02
C ALA A 116 -11.86 -1.38 8.93
N VAL A 117 -12.45 -2.58 8.86
CA VAL A 117 -12.00 -3.77 9.62
C VAL A 117 -10.58 -4.19 9.23
N VAL A 118 -10.29 -4.23 7.93
CA VAL A 118 -8.96 -4.55 7.39
C VAL A 118 -7.94 -3.50 7.81
N MET A 119 -8.30 -2.22 7.74
CA MET A 119 -7.47 -1.09 8.17
C MET A 119 -7.12 -1.20 9.64
N THR A 120 -8.11 -1.37 10.52
CA THR A 120 -7.87 -1.51 11.96
C THR A 120 -6.94 -2.69 12.26
N ARG A 121 -7.11 -3.83 11.58
CA ARG A 121 -6.20 -4.97 11.72
C ARG A 121 -4.79 -4.64 11.24
N TYR A 122 -4.65 -3.95 10.09
CA TYR A 122 -3.35 -3.58 9.53
C TYR A 122 -2.56 -2.61 10.41
N VAL A 123 -3.21 -1.57 10.94
CA VAL A 123 -2.55 -0.55 11.77
C VAL A 123 -2.30 -1.00 13.22
N SER A 124 -2.72 -2.21 13.55
CA SER A 124 -2.48 -2.86 14.86
C SER A 124 -1.32 -3.86 14.81
N SER A 125 -0.64 -4.00 13.66
CA SER A 125 0.49 -4.93 13.50
C SER A 125 1.83 -4.23 13.63
N ARG A 126 2.67 -4.72 14.54
CA ARG A 126 4.05 -4.29 14.73
C ARG A 126 4.91 -4.45 13.47
N ASP A 127 4.75 -5.55 12.75
CA ASP A 127 5.54 -5.81 11.55
C ASP A 127 5.18 -4.82 10.44
N ASN A 128 3.89 -4.52 10.27
CA ASN A 128 3.44 -3.51 9.33
C ASN A 128 3.99 -2.13 9.70
N LEU A 129 3.93 -1.74 10.98
CA LEU A 129 4.50 -0.46 11.44
C LEU A 129 6.00 -0.37 11.12
N ARG A 130 6.76 -1.45 11.35
CA ARG A 130 8.20 -1.50 11.04
C ARG A 130 8.47 -1.25 9.56
N ILE A 131 7.71 -1.87 8.66
CA ILE A 131 7.83 -1.66 7.21
C ILE A 131 7.59 -0.19 6.87
N LEU A 132 6.50 0.40 7.38
CA LEU A 132 6.16 1.81 7.11
C LEU A 132 7.21 2.78 7.69
N MET A 133 7.75 2.50 8.88
CA MET A 133 8.81 3.31 9.47
C MET A 133 10.13 3.23 8.68
N ASN A 134 10.42 2.11 8.02
CA ASN A 134 11.55 2.00 7.11
C ASN A 134 11.29 2.81 5.83
N LEU A 135 10.09 2.74 5.26
CA LEU A 135 9.70 3.49 4.06
C LEU A 135 9.72 5.01 4.28
N LEU A 136 9.38 5.48 5.49
CA LEU A 136 9.54 6.89 5.88
C LEU A 136 11.00 7.37 5.86
N ARG A 137 11.97 6.46 5.95
CA ARG A 137 13.41 6.77 5.94
C ARG A 137 14.05 6.66 4.55
N GLU A 138 13.30 6.26 3.53
CA GLU A 138 13.80 6.19 2.15
C GLU A 138 14.27 7.57 1.65
N SER A 139 15.26 7.58 0.77
CA SER A 139 15.76 8.84 0.17
C SER A 139 14.75 9.50 -0.79
N SER A 140 13.83 8.71 -1.37
CA SER A 140 12.82 9.22 -2.29
C SER A 140 11.71 9.96 -1.54
N LYS A 141 11.60 11.27 -1.77
CA LYS A 141 10.51 12.10 -1.25
C LYS A 141 9.14 11.57 -1.60
N SER A 142 8.97 11.04 -2.82
CA SER A 142 7.68 10.48 -3.23
C SER A 142 7.31 9.21 -2.44
N ILE A 143 8.27 8.36 -2.08
CA ILE A 143 7.98 7.20 -1.21
C ILE A 143 7.69 7.68 0.21
N GLN A 144 8.48 8.62 0.73
CA GLN A 144 8.25 9.20 2.07
C GLN A 144 6.83 9.79 2.20
N THR A 145 6.34 10.50 1.18
CA THR A 145 5.00 11.12 1.20
C THR A 145 3.90 10.08 1.26
N GLU A 146 3.95 9.07 0.39
CA GLU A 146 2.95 8.01 0.41
C GLU A 146 3.06 7.15 1.69
N ALA A 147 4.26 6.95 2.22
CA ALA A 147 4.48 6.26 3.50
C ALA A 147 3.86 7.04 4.66
N PHE A 148 3.94 8.36 4.64
CA PHE A 148 3.32 9.21 5.65
C PHE A 148 1.79 9.09 5.65
N HIS A 149 1.15 9.04 4.48
CA HIS A 149 -0.30 8.86 4.38
C HIS A 149 -0.80 7.54 4.98
N VAL A 150 0.02 6.48 4.98
CA VAL A 150 -0.29 5.22 5.65
C VAL A 150 0.11 5.26 7.13
N PHE A 151 1.30 5.77 7.44
CA PHE A 151 1.83 5.88 8.80
C PHE A 151 0.91 6.69 9.71
N LYS A 152 0.30 7.77 9.20
CA LYS A 152 -0.63 8.58 9.98
C LYS A 152 -1.80 7.77 10.54
N LEU A 153 -2.21 6.67 9.88
CA LEU A 153 -3.27 5.79 10.36
C LEU A 153 -2.86 5.01 11.62
N PHE A 154 -1.58 4.65 11.76
CA PHE A 154 -1.05 4.02 12.97
C PHE A 154 -1.10 4.98 14.15
N VAL A 155 -0.72 6.24 13.93
CA VAL A 155 -0.70 7.27 14.98
C VAL A 155 -2.11 7.77 15.30
N ALA A 156 -3.02 7.83 14.32
CA ALA A 156 -4.41 8.23 14.54
C ALA A 156 -5.28 7.11 15.16
N ASN A 157 -4.83 5.85 15.18
CA ASN A 157 -5.60 4.73 15.75
C ASN A 157 -5.91 4.98 17.25
N GLN A 158 -7.17 5.17 17.62
CA GLN A 158 -7.52 5.41 19.04
C GLN A 158 -7.26 4.18 19.92
N ASN A 159 -7.32 2.98 19.34
CA ASN A 159 -7.12 1.69 20.01
C ASN A 159 -5.75 1.09 19.68
N LYS A 160 -4.68 1.89 19.70
CA LYS A 160 -3.31 1.39 19.48
C LYS A 160 -2.98 0.25 20.47
N PRO A 161 -2.50 -0.89 19.96
CA PRO A 161 -1.89 -1.92 20.80
C PRO A 161 -0.69 -1.40 21.61
N PRO A 162 -0.41 -1.94 22.81
CA PRO A 162 0.70 -1.50 23.65
C PRO A 162 2.07 -1.56 22.95
N ASP A 163 2.33 -2.60 22.15
CA ASP A 163 3.59 -2.76 21.41
C ASP A 163 3.79 -1.67 20.34
N ILE A 164 2.71 -1.24 19.65
CA ILE A 164 2.71 -0.09 18.75
C ILE A 164 3.06 1.19 19.52
N VAL A 165 2.43 1.41 20.68
CA VAL A 165 2.73 2.57 21.54
C VAL A 165 4.20 2.54 21.98
N SER A 166 4.70 1.41 22.47
CA SER A 166 6.09 1.25 22.90
C SER A 166 7.07 1.57 21.76
N ILE A 167 6.80 1.14 20.53
CA ILE A 167 7.65 1.45 19.37
C ILE A 167 7.65 2.95 19.06
N LEU A 168 6.49 3.60 19.05
CA LEU A 168 6.38 5.03 18.77
C LEU A 168 7.05 5.87 19.86
N VAL A 169 6.89 5.50 21.13
CA VAL A 169 7.55 6.14 22.28
C VAL A 169 9.06 5.97 22.18
N ALA A 170 9.55 4.75 21.96
CA ALA A 170 10.99 4.46 21.87
C ALA A 170 11.68 5.21 20.71
N ASN A 171 10.94 5.56 19.67
CA ASN A 171 11.46 6.28 18.50
C ASN A 171 11.04 7.76 18.44
N ARG A 172 10.37 8.29 19.49
CA ARG A 172 9.73 9.61 19.50
C ARG A 172 10.64 10.72 19.00
N SER A 173 11.81 10.90 19.60
CA SER A 173 12.73 11.99 19.24
C SER A 173 13.19 11.92 17.78
N LYS A 174 13.38 10.70 17.25
CA LYS A 174 13.79 10.48 15.85
C LYS A 174 12.64 10.76 14.89
N LEU A 175 11.42 10.33 15.23
CA LEU A 175 10.21 10.57 14.45
C LEU A 175 9.89 12.07 14.37
N LEU A 176 9.91 12.77 15.51
CA LEU A 176 9.65 14.21 15.55
C LEU A 176 10.66 15.00 14.71
N ARG A 177 11.95 14.64 14.79
CA ARG A 177 12.99 15.25 13.94
C ARG A 177 12.73 14.97 12.45
N LEU A 178 12.46 13.71 12.10
CA LEU A 178 12.17 13.32 10.72
C LEU A 178 10.98 14.08 10.15
N LEU A 179 9.90 14.25 10.92
CA LEU A 179 8.70 14.98 10.51
C LEU A 179 8.92 16.49 10.42
N ALA A 180 9.75 17.07 11.30
CA ALA A 180 10.10 18.48 11.22
C ALA A 180 10.90 18.82 9.95
N ASP A 181 11.82 17.93 9.56
CA ASP A 181 12.62 18.06 8.34
C ASP A 181 11.84 17.63 7.07
N PHE A 182 10.63 17.07 7.24
CA PHE A 182 9.84 16.60 6.13
C PHE A 182 9.11 17.73 5.43
N LYS A 183 9.68 18.16 4.30
CA LYS A 183 9.09 19.09 3.34
C LYS A 183 8.69 18.36 2.07
N ILE A 184 7.57 18.80 1.50
CA ILE A 184 7.08 18.41 0.18
C ILE A 184 7.27 19.58 -0.79
N ASP A 185 7.46 19.29 -2.07
CA ASP A 185 7.81 20.30 -3.08
C ASP A 185 6.64 21.22 -3.46
N LYS A 186 5.41 20.85 -3.11
CA LYS A 186 4.19 21.61 -3.39
C LYS A 186 3.55 22.07 -2.09
N GLU A 187 3.01 23.27 -2.09
CA GLU A 187 2.12 23.72 -1.03
C GLU A 187 0.86 22.83 -1.02
N ASP A 188 0.79 21.94 -0.03
CA ASP A 188 -0.35 21.08 0.24
C ASP A 188 -0.75 21.32 1.70
N GLU A 189 -1.74 22.18 1.87
CA GLU A 189 -2.25 22.59 3.19
C GLU A 189 -2.78 21.39 3.99
N GLN A 190 -3.38 20.41 3.31
CA GLN A 190 -3.90 19.21 3.97
C GLN A 190 -2.76 18.36 4.50
N PHE A 191 -1.68 18.19 3.72
CA PHE A 191 -0.50 17.46 4.16
C PHE A 191 0.15 18.13 5.39
N GLU A 192 0.30 19.46 5.36
CA GLU A 192 0.89 20.18 6.49
C GLU A 192 0.01 20.12 7.75
N ALA A 193 -1.32 20.20 7.59
CA ALA A 193 -2.28 20.00 8.68
C ALA A 193 -2.20 18.58 9.27
N ASP A 194 -2.19 17.55 8.42
CA ASP A 194 -2.01 16.16 8.85
C ASP A 194 -0.68 16.00 9.60
N LYS A 195 0.41 16.57 9.07
CA LYS A 195 1.74 16.48 9.68
C LYS A 195 1.77 17.13 11.06
N ALA A 196 1.19 18.32 11.21
CA ALA A 196 1.09 19.02 12.49
C ALA A 196 0.30 18.20 13.53
N GLN A 197 -0.82 17.59 13.12
CA GLN A 197 -1.62 16.73 13.99
C GLN A 197 -0.83 15.50 14.44
N ILE A 198 -0.14 14.83 13.52
CA ILE A 198 0.65 13.62 13.83
C ILE A 198 1.85 13.94 14.72
N VAL A 199 2.51 15.08 14.52
CA VAL A 199 3.56 15.58 15.42
C VAL A 199 3.03 15.78 16.83
N LYS A 200 1.86 16.43 16.96
CA LYS A 200 1.21 16.65 18.25
C LYS A 200 0.86 15.33 18.94
N GLU A 201 0.27 14.38 18.22
CA GLU A 201 -0.10 13.07 18.75
C GLU A 201 1.13 12.28 19.23
N ILE A 202 2.20 12.22 18.44
CA ILE A 202 3.44 11.53 18.82
C ILE A 202 4.08 12.16 20.05
N ALA A 203 4.09 13.50 20.15
CA ALA A 203 4.65 14.22 21.28
C ALA A 203 3.88 13.93 22.59
N ALA A 204 2.56 13.79 22.47
CA ALA A 204 1.65 13.53 23.59
C ALA A 204 1.51 12.05 23.98
N LEU A 205 2.15 11.11 23.25
CA LEU A 205 2.12 9.70 23.64
C LEU A 205 2.74 9.52 25.02
N GLU A 206 2.15 8.64 25.82
CA GLU A 206 2.71 8.21 27.10
C GLU A 206 3.03 6.71 27.00
N PRO A 207 4.08 6.23 27.70
CA PRO A 207 4.27 4.80 27.89
C PRO A 207 3.01 4.22 28.54
N ARG A 208 2.40 3.20 27.94
CA ARG A 208 1.38 2.41 28.62
C ARG A 208 2.10 1.32 29.40
N GLU A 209 1.84 1.27 30.72
CA GLU A 209 2.30 0.19 31.61
C GLU A 209 1.74 -1.18 31.17
#